data_AF-A0A6H5GXL2-F1
#
_entry.id   AF-A0A6H5GXL2-F1
#
_cell.length_a   1.000
_cell.length_b   1.000
_cell.length_c   1.000
_cell.angle_alpha   90.00
_cell.angle_beta   90.00
_cell.angle_gamma   90.00
#
_symmetry.space_group_name_H-M   'P 1'
#
loop_
_entity.id
_entity.type
_entity.pdbx_description
1 polymer ?
#
loop_
_entity_poly.entity_id
_entity_poly.type
_entity_poly.pdbx_seq_one_letter_code
_entity_poly.pdbx_strand_id
1 'polypeptide(L)'
;MYDGGEHTPKLLPCSHTVCLHCLSRIAAQVPASPTFRCPICRENITVPRGGVAALPPSFLVNQLLDLMASQRREVVPKCSVHITQ
;
A
#
# COMPACT_ATOMS: atom_id res chain seq x y z
N MET A 1 1.93 -9.79 -19.11
CA MET A 1 2.66 -8.56 -18.74
C MET A 1 1.98 -8.04 -17.48
N TYR A 2 2.70 -7.78 -16.39
CA TYR A 2 2.11 -7.45 -15.09
C TYR A 2 1.98 -5.92 -15.00
N ASP A 3 0.77 -5.38 -15.14
CA ASP A 3 0.52 -3.94 -15.06
C ASP A 3 0.66 -3.46 -13.61
N GLY A 4 1.85 -2.94 -13.29
CA GLY A 4 2.20 -2.44 -11.95
C GLY A 4 1.34 -1.27 -11.45
N GLY A 5 0.59 -0.61 -12.34
CA GLY A 5 -0.29 0.50 -11.99
C GLY A 5 -1.58 0.08 -11.27
N GLU A 6 -2.21 -1.03 -11.66
CA GLU A 6 -3.50 -1.47 -11.13
C GLU A 6 -3.42 -2.02 -9.69
N HIS A 7 -2.29 -2.63 -9.34
CA HIS A 7 -2.05 -3.19 -8.01
C HIS A 7 -1.44 -2.19 -7.02
N THR A 8 -1.42 -0.89 -7.36
CA THR A 8 -0.86 0.15 -6.50
C THR A 8 -1.59 0.18 -5.15
N PRO A 9 -0.90 -0.05 -4.03
CA PRO A 9 -1.50 0.02 -2.70
C PRO A 9 -1.87 1.46 -2.34
N LYS A 10 -3.10 1.66 -1.87
CA LYS A 10 -3.62 2.93 -1.37
C LYS A 10 -3.94 2.82 0.11
N LEU A 11 -3.57 3.87 0.85
CA LEU A 11 -3.83 3.93 2.28
C LEU A 11 -5.18 4.57 2.54
N LEU A 12 -6.02 3.87 3.30
CA LEU A 12 -7.31 4.37 3.76
C LEU A 12 -7.12 5.15 5.08
N PRO A 13 -8.03 6.09 5.40
CA PRO A 13 -8.06 6.81 6.69
C PRO A 13 -8.06 5.90 7.92
N CYS A 14 -8.61 4.70 7.82
CA CYS A 14 -8.60 3.67 8.87
C CYS A 14 -7.26 2.91 8.97
N SER A 15 -6.16 3.47 8.45
CA SER A 15 -4.80 2.89 8.43
C SER A 15 -4.65 1.52 7.74
N HIS A 16 -5.58 1.18 6.85
CA HIS A 16 -5.54 -0.06 6.09
C HIS A 16 -5.13 0.19 4.65
N THR A 17 -4.37 -0.74 4.07
CA THR A 17 -3.88 -0.63 2.71
C THR A 17 -4.64 -1.59 1.80
N VAL A 18 -5.17 -1.07 0.69
CA VAL A 18 -5.94 -1.86 -0.28
C VAL A 18 -5.49 -1.49 -1.70
N CYS A 19 -5.46 -2.45 -2.62
CA CYS A 19 -5.02 -2.23 -3.99
C CYS A 19 -5.99 -1.30 -4.76
N LEU A 20 -5.47 -0.47 -5.67
CA LEU A 20 -6.29 0.45 -6.47
C LEU A 20 -7.39 -0.28 -7.24
N HIS A 21 -7.06 -1.38 -7.92
CA HIS A 21 -8.03 -2.22 -8.62
C HIS A 21 -9.18 -2.70 -7.70
N CYS A 22 -8.83 -3.15 -6.50
CA CYS A 22 -9.75 -3.62 -5.48
C CYS A 22 -10.69 -2.48 -5.04
N LEU A 23 -10.13 -1.29 -4.80
CA LEU A 23 -10.88 -0.10 -4.40
C LEU A 23 -11.82 0.39 -5.50
N SER A 24 -11.38 0.36 -6.77
CA SER A 24 -12.22 0.73 -7.91
C SER A 24 -13.44 -0.18 -8.01
N ARG A 25 -13.28 -1.49 -7.80
CA ARG A 25 -14.39 -2.45 -7.78
C ARG A 25 -15.36 -2.20 -6.62
N ILE A 26 -14.85 -1.91 -5.43
CA ILE A 26 -15.69 -1.62 -4.25
C ILE A 26 -16.48 -0.32 -4.45
N ALA A 27 -15.83 0.73 -4.94
CA ALA A 27 -16.48 2.01 -5.23
C ALA A 27 -17.54 1.88 -6.33
N ALA A 28 -17.29 1.05 -7.36
CA ALA A 28 -18.24 0.80 -8.44
C ALA A 28 -19.52 0.06 -7.99
N GLN A 29 -19.49 -0.67 -6.86
CA GLN A 29 -20.68 -1.32 -6.30
C GLN A 29 -21.63 -0.34 -5.62
N VAL A 30 -21.16 0.86 -5.27
CA VAL A 30 -21.97 1.86 -4.56
C VAL A 30 -21.91 3.23 -5.27
N PRO A 31 -22.33 3.29 -6.55
CA PRO A 31 -22.11 4.46 -7.41
C PRO A 31 -22.84 5.72 -6.94
N ALA A 32 -23.91 5.57 -6.16
CA ALA A 32 -24.70 6.69 -5.62
C ALA A 32 -24.16 7.24 -4.28
N SER A 33 -23.16 6.59 -3.67
CA SER A 33 -22.66 6.99 -2.36
C SER A 33 -21.27 7.63 -2.47
N PRO A 34 -21.01 8.75 -1.78
CA PRO A 34 -19.68 9.35 -1.71
C PRO A 34 -18.75 8.61 -0.73
N THR A 35 -19.15 7.44 -0.22
CA THR A 35 -18.41 6.68 0.80
C THR A 35 -18.47 5.19 0.52
N PHE A 36 -17.41 4.46 0.81
CA PHE A 36 -17.41 2.99 0.81
C PHE A 36 -16.98 2.45 2.17
N ARG A 37 -17.16 1.14 2.40
CA ARG A 37 -16.70 0.49 3.64
C ARG A 37 -15.35 -0.17 3.44
N CYS A 38 -14.44 0.01 4.40
CA CYS A 38 -13.18 -0.70 4.40
C CYS A 38 -13.42 -2.22 4.45
N PRO A 39 -12.80 -3.03 3.58
CA PRO A 39 -13.01 -4.48 3.58
C PRO A 39 -12.43 -5.18 4.82
N ILE A 40 -11.54 -4.52 5.56
CA ILE A 40 -10.84 -5.11 6.71
C ILE A 40 -11.54 -4.76 8.03
N CYS A 41 -11.86 -3.48 8.26
CA CYS A 41 -12.43 -3.00 9.52
C CYS A 41 -13.86 -2.47 9.41
N ARG A 42 -14.44 -2.43 8.20
CA ARG A 42 -15.79 -1.92 7.90
C ARG A 42 -16.03 -0.43 8.20
N GLU A 43 -14.98 0.32 8.53
CA GLU A 43 -15.02 1.79 8.65
C GLU A 43 -15.57 2.44 7.37
N ASN A 44 -16.43 3.45 7.51
CA ASN A 44 -16.92 4.25 6.39
C ASN A 44 -15.86 5.24 5.94
N ILE A 45 -15.38 5.07 4.70
CA ILE A 45 -14.35 5.88 4.07
C ILE A 45 -14.96 6.77 3.00
N THR A 46 -14.74 8.08 3.10
CA THR A 46 -15.16 9.05 2.09
C THR A 46 -14.24 9.00 0.87
N VAL A 47 -14.84 8.91 -0.31
CA VAL A 47 -14.12 8.96 -1.58
C VAL A 47 -13.78 10.42 -1.90
N PRO A 48 -12.50 10.78 -2.10
CA PRO A 48 -12.11 12.14 -2.47
C PRO A 48 -12.58 12.49 -3.89
N ARG A 49 -12.60 13.78 -4.24
CA ARG A 49 -13.09 14.26 -5.56
C ARG A 49 -12.37 13.67 -6.77
N GLY A 50 -11.16 13.13 -6.60
CA GLY A 50 -10.40 12.41 -7.63
C GLY A 50 -10.58 10.88 -7.61
N GLY A 51 -11.60 10.38 -6.92
CA GLY A 51 -11.87 8.94 -6.79
C GLY A 51 -10.88 8.22 -5.88
N VAL A 52 -10.97 6.89 -5.84
CA VAL A 52 -10.06 6.04 -5.02
C VAL A 52 -8.59 6.15 -5.43
N ALA A 53 -8.30 6.63 -6.64
CA ALA A 53 -6.95 6.91 -7.13
C ALA A 53 -6.29 8.11 -6.41
N ALA A 54 -7.09 9.05 -5.93
CA ALA A 54 -6.61 10.24 -5.20
C ALA A 54 -6.37 9.96 -3.71
N LEU A 55 -6.63 8.74 -3.22
CA LEU A 55 -6.18 8.34 -1.90
C LEU A 55 -4.65 8.37 -1.83
N PRO A 56 -4.07 8.80 -0.70
CA PRO A 56 -2.64 8.88 -0.55
C PRO A 56 -2.02 7.51 -0.81
N PRO A 57 -0.89 7.45 -1.54
CA PRO A 57 -0.09 6.24 -1.54
C PRO A 57 0.28 5.94 -0.09
N SER A 58 0.45 4.68 0.25
CA SER A 58 0.90 4.27 1.58
C SER A 58 2.32 4.80 1.82
N PHE A 59 2.42 6.06 2.25
CA PHE A 59 3.68 6.76 2.52
C PHE A 59 4.48 5.96 3.55
N LEU A 60 3.85 5.42 4.59
CA LEU A 60 4.52 4.52 5.53
C LEU A 60 5.10 3.27 4.84
N VAL A 61 4.39 2.63 3.91
CA VAL A 61 4.93 1.45 3.22
C VAL A 61 6.10 1.84 2.33
N ASN A 62 6.03 2.98 1.64
CA ASN A 62 7.16 3.48 0.83
C ASN A 62 8.35 3.87 1.71
N GLN A 63 8.14 4.55 2.84
CA GLN A 63 9.19 4.86 3.80
C GLN A 63 9.77 3.61 4.45
N LEU A 64 8.95 2.60 4.78
CA LEU A 64 9.40 1.32 5.30
C LEU A 64 10.19 0.53 4.24
N LEU A 65 9.74 0.53 2.98
CA LEU A 65 10.48 -0.07 1.86
C LEU A 65 11.81 0.64 1.62
N ASP A 66 11.84 1.98 1.67
CA ASP A 66 13.06 2.79 1.57
C ASP A 66 14.02 2.52 2.73
N LEU A 67 13.52 2.47 3.96
CA LEU A 67 14.29 2.10 5.15
C LEU A 67 14.84 0.65 5.06
N MET A 68 14.06 -0.31 4.57
CA MET A 68 14.50 -1.70 4.37
C MET A 68 15.50 -1.84 3.21
N ALA A 69 15.34 -1.05 2.14
CA ALA A 69 16.31 -0.97 1.05
C ALA A 69 17.62 -0.32 1.50
N SER A 70 17.54 0.66 2.39
CA SER A 70 18.68 1.33 3.03
C SER A 70 19.43 0.41 4.00
N GLN A 71 18.72 -0.44 4.76
CA GLN A 71 19.34 -1.42 5.66
C GLN A 71 20.01 -2.60 4.93
N ARG A 72 19.67 -2.88 3.67
CA ARG A 72 20.28 -3.96 2.87
C ARG A 72 21.69 -3.67 2.36
N ARG A 73 22.32 -2.54 2.71
CA ARG A 73 23.72 -2.26 2.35
C ARG A 73 24.73 -2.24 3.51
N GLU A 74 24.31 -2.24 4.78
CA GLU A 74 25.25 -2.06 5.90
C GLU A 74 25.10 -3.06 7.07
N VAL A 75 24.36 -4.16 6.93
CA VAL A 75 24.21 -5.14 8.04
C VAL A 75 24.48 -6.59 7.63
N VAL A 76 25.42 -6.83 6.72
CA VAL A 76 26.13 -8.12 6.74
C VAL A 76 27.45 -7.88 7.47
N PRO A 77 27.50 -8.03 8.81
CA PRO A 77 28.79 -8.17 9.46
C PRO A 77 29.46 -9.38 8.82
N LYS A 78 30.55 -9.15 8.09
CA LYS A 78 31.43 -10.24 7.62
C LYS A 78 31.94 -10.92 8.88
N CYS A 79 31.35 -12.06 9.21
CA CYS A 79 31.75 -12.84 10.36
C CYS A 79 33.18 -13.36 10.11
N SER A 80 34.12 -12.99 10.97
CA SER A 80 35.56 -13.31 10.84
C SER A 80 35.89 -14.82 10.95
N VAL A 81 34.89 -15.67 11.18
CA VAL A 81 35.04 -17.11 11.41
C VAL A 81 34.76 -17.98 10.18
N HIS A 82 34.36 -17.39 9.05
CA HIS A 82 34.33 -18.10 7.76
C HIS A 82 35.41 -17.54 6.84
N ILE A 83 36.66 -17.80 7.23
CA ILE A 83 37.78 -17.87 6.29
C ILE A 83 37.81 -19.33 5.81
N THR A 84 37.80 -19.58 4.50
CA THR A 84 37.95 -20.90 3.85
C THR A 84 36.86 -21.96 4.07
N GLN A 85 35.95 -22.09 3.10
CA GLN A 85 35.79 -23.33 2.35
C GLN A 85 35.47 -23.01 0.89
#